data_AF-A0A8K0MAK9-F1
#
_entry.id   AF-A0A8K0MAK9-F1
#
_cell.length_a   1.000
_cell.length_b   1.000
_cell.length_c   1.000
_cell.angle_alpha   90.00
_cell.angle_beta   90.00
_cell.angle_gamma   90.00
#
_symmetry.space_group_name_H-M   'P 1'
#
loop_
_entity.id
_entity.type
_entity.pdbx_description
1 polymer ?
#
loop_
_entity_poly.entity_id
_entity_poly.type
_entity_poly.pdbx_seq_one_letter_code
_entity_poly.pdbx_strand_id
1 'polypeptide(L)'
;MRLTVVTSILALGQLGLAAATPQTVDLQVIDSGCRPYQSPGCCVPSLCQCRDGHFYLFNAENKKAGGTGCNPPWGFLGDTIADVGGYCC
;
A
#
# COMPACT_ATOMS: atom_id res chain seq x y z
N MET A 1 67.16 10.80 47.09
CA MET A 1 66.42 11.11 45.85
C MET A 1 65.29 10.11 45.72
N ARG A 2 64.02 10.55 45.77
CA ARG A 2 62.84 9.69 45.56
C ARG A 2 62.42 9.83 44.10
N LEU A 3 62.42 8.72 43.36
CA LEU A 3 61.99 8.67 41.96
C LEU A 3 60.49 8.39 41.93
N THR A 4 59.67 9.38 41.61
CA THR A 4 58.23 9.21 41.40
C THR A 4 57.99 8.83 39.95
N VAL A 5 57.63 7.56 39.71
CA VAL A 5 57.20 7.06 38.40
C VAL A 5 55.74 7.46 38.20
N VAL A 6 55.47 8.33 37.23
CA VAL A 6 54.10 8.71 36.83
C VAL A 6 53.64 7.76 35.73
N THR A 7 52.94 6.70 36.11
CA THR A 7 52.29 5.77 35.17
C THR A 7 51.05 6.43 34.56
N SER A 8 51.18 6.88 33.31
CA SER A 8 50.06 7.41 32.52
C SER A 8 49.19 6.26 32.01
N ILE A 9 47.96 6.18 32.49
CA ILE A 9 46.98 5.15 32.09
C ILE A 9 46.26 5.65 30.84
N LEU A 10 46.53 5.05 29.68
CA LEU A 10 45.73 5.26 28.46
C LEU A 10 44.34 4.63 28.66
N ALA A 11 43.33 5.47 28.83
CA ALA A 11 41.93 5.02 28.80
C ALA A 11 41.52 4.79 27.33
N LEU A 12 41.43 3.53 26.91
CA LEU A 12 40.81 3.14 25.64
C LEU A 12 39.30 3.35 25.74
N GLY A 13 38.78 4.39 25.07
CA GLY A 13 37.35 4.60 24.89
C GLY A 13 36.73 3.48 24.08
N GLN A 14 35.73 2.80 24.66
CA GLN A 14 34.96 1.76 23.99
C GLN A 14 34.00 2.42 22.99
N LEU A 15 34.24 2.20 21.70
CA LEU A 15 33.28 2.49 20.64
C LEU A 15 32.15 1.45 20.71
N GLY A 16 31.02 1.83 21.30
CA GLY A 16 29.80 1.04 21.24
C GLY A 16 29.21 1.10 19.82
N LEU A 17 29.05 -0.05 19.16
CA LEU A 17 28.31 -0.14 17.91
C LEU A 17 26.81 0.04 18.22
N ALA A 18 26.23 1.13 17.74
CA ALA A 18 24.78 1.28 17.68
C ALA A 18 24.23 0.34 16.60
N ALA A 19 23.55 -0.75 17.01
CA ALA A 19 22.83 -1.60 16.09
C ALA A 19 21.57 -0.88 15.59
N ALA A 20 21.43 -0.73 14.27
CA ALA A 20 20.19 -0.25 13.67
C ALA A 20 19.08 -1.29 13.90
N THR A 21 17.98 -0.90 14.56
CA THR A 21 16.81 -1.75 14.72
C THR A 21 16.05 -1.84 13.38
N PRO A 22 15.67 -3.04 12.91
CA PRO A 22 14.83 -3.17 11.73
C PRO A 22 13.47 -2.53 12.02
N GLN A 23 13.12 -1.51 11.23
CA GLN A 23 11.82 -0.87 11.31
C GLN A 23 10.81 -1.75 10.55
N THR A 24 9.82 -2.27 11.26
CA THR A 24 8.67 -2.94 10.63
C THR A 24 7.79 -1.87 10.00
N VAL A 25 7.75 -1.83 8.67
CA VAL A 25 6.79 -1.00 7.93
C VAL A 25 5.42 -1.69 8.03
N ASP A 26 4.54 -1.16 8.87
CA ASP A 26 3.15 -1.59 8.93
C ASP A 26 2.39 -0.95 7.75
N LEU A 27 2.24 -1.71 6.66
CA LEU A 27 1.38 -1.29 5.55
C LEU A 27 -0.07 -1.58 5.93
N GLN A 28 -0.74 -0.59 6.54
CA GLN A 28 -2.18 -0.63 6.69
C GLN A 28 -2.85 -0.74 5.32
N VAL A 29 -3.61 -1.82 5.10
CA VAL A 29 -4.51 -1.94 3.95
C VAL A 29 -5.70 -1.01 4.20
N ILE A 30 -5.70 0.14 3.52
CA ILE A 30 -6.81 1.10 3.58
C ILE A 30 -7.93 0.58 2.69
N ASP A 31 -9.14 0.36 3.24
CA ASP A 31 -10.32 0.05 2.42
C ASP A 31 -10.67 1.24 1.53
N SER A 32 -10.50 1.06 0.21
CA SER A 32 -10.87 2.05 -0.80
C SER A 32 -12.38 2.28 -0.90
N GLY A 33 -13.19 1.44 -0.25
CA GLY A 33 -14.65 1.49 -0.34
C GLY A 33 -15.19 0.99 -1.68
N CYS A 34 -14.34 0.38 -2.51
CA CYS A 34 -14.70 -0.13 -3.82
C CYS A 34 -15.50 -1.43 -3.75
N ARG A 35 -16.58 -1.52 -4.51
CA ARG A 35 -17.46 -2.69 -4.59
C ARG A 35 -17.82 -3.00 -6.04
N PRO A 36 -18.18 -4.26 -6.37
CA PRO A 36 -18.65 -4.61 -7.69
C PRO A 36 -19.88 -3.77 -8.07
N TYR A 37 -19.88 -3.24 -9.29
CA TYR A 37 -20.99 -2.48 -9.84
C TYR A 37 -21.77 -3.33 -10.85
N GLN A 38 -23.09 -3.21 -10.84
CA GLN A 38 -23.97 -3.82 -11.82
C GLN A 38 -25.04 -2.82 -12.22
N SER A 39 -25.34 -2.77 -13.53
CA SER A 39 -26.45 -1.99 -14.09
C SER A 39 -27.24 -2.88 -15.04
N PRO A 40 -28.31 -3.54 -14.55
CA PRO A 40 -29.14 -4.40 -15.40
C PRO A 40 -29.74 -3.63 -16.58
N GLY A 41 -29.66 -4.20 -17.78
CA GLY A 41 -30.16 -3.57 -19.00
C GLY A 41 -29.16 -2.65 -19.70
N CYS A 42 -27.98 -2.43 -19.11
CA CYS A 42 -26.93 -1.63 -19.71
C CYS A 42 -25.74 -2.48 -20.20
N CYS A 43 -25.12 -2.07 -21.30
CA CYS A 43 -23.89 -2.66 -21.82
C CYS A 43 -22.70 -2.17 -20.99
N VAL A 44 -22.47 -2.77 -19.82
CA VAL A 44 -21.30 -2.45 -19.01
C VAL A 44 -20.49 -3.72 -18.73
N PRO A 45 -19.15 -3.67 -18.82
CA PRO A 45 -18.33 -4.79 -18.41
C PRO A 45 -18.41 -4.99 -16.89
N SER A 46 -17.84 -6.10 -16.40
CA SER A 46 -17.59 -6.27 -14.97
C SER A 46 -16.64 -5.17 -14.49
N LEU A 47 -17.14 -4.30 -13.61
CA LEU A 47 -16.39 -3.14 -13.12
C LEU A 47 -16.73 -2.86 -11.65
N CYS A 48 -15.96 -1.95 -11.06
CA CYS A 48 -16.06 -1.58 -9.66
C CYS A 48 -16.44 -0.10 -9.54
N GLN A 49 -17.29 0.23 -8.57
CA GLN A 49 -17.55 1.61 -8.17
C GLN A 49 -16.99 1.83 -6.77
N CYS A 50 -16.29 2.95 -6.59
CA CYS A 50 -15.64 3.30 -5.33
C CYS A 50 -16.36 4.44 -4.62
N ARG A 51 -15.99 4.70 -3.36
CA ARG A 51 -16.62 5.73 -2.52
C ARG A 51 -16.40 7.15 -3.05
N ASP A 52 -15.36 7.33 -3.87
CA ASP A 52 -15.07 8.57 -4.60
C ASP A 52 -16.04 8.82 -5.77
N GLY A 53 -16.88 7.84 -6.13
CA GLY A 53 -17.84 7.93 -7.24
C GLY A 53 -17.29 7.45 -8.57
N HIS A 54 -15.99 7.20 -8.67
CA HIS A 54 -15.32 6.79 -9.89
C HIS A 54 -15.50 5.29 -10.18
N PHE A 55 -15.26 4.94 -11.44
CA PHE A 55 -15.36 3.57 -11.94
C PHE A 55 -13.99 3.02 -12.30
N TYR A 56 -13.77 1.75 -11.97
CA TYR A 56 -12.50 1.05 -12.12
C TYR A 56 -12.73 -0.35 -12.68
N LEU A 57 -11.71 -0.94 -13.30
CA LEU A 57 -11.76 -2.31 -13.79
C LEU A 57 -11.96 -3.30 -12.62
N PHE A 58 -12.66 -4.40 -12.90
CA PHE A 58 -12.67 -5.55 -12.01
C PHE A 58 -11.39 -6.37 -12.15
N ASN A 59 -10.69 -6.63 -11.04
CA ASN A 59 -9.45 -7.41 -10.99
C ASN A 59 -9.75 -8.89 -10.75
N ALA A 60 -9.79 -9.67 -11.82
CA ALA A 60 -10.05 -11.11 -11.72
C ALA A 60 -8.93 -11.85 -10.97
N GLU A 61 -7.69 -11.41 -11.11
CA GLU A 61 -6.51 -12.00 -10.47
C GLU A 61 -6.53 -11.75 -8.96
N ASN A 62 -6.84 -10.53 -8.52
CA ASN A 62 -7.05 -10.18 -7.12
C ASN A 62 -8.18 -11.01 -6.53
N LYS A 63 -9.30 -11.16 -7.26
CA LYS A 63 -10.41 -12.01 -6.81
C LYS A 63 -9.97 -13.47 -6.64
N LYS A 64 -9.23 -14.00 -7.62
CA LYS A 64 -8.71 -15.37 -7.61
C LYS A 64 -7.72 -15.61 -6.45
N ALA A 65 -6.96 -14.58 -6.08
CA ALA A 65 -6.05 -14.60 -4.94
C ALA A 65 -6.74 -14.44 -3.57
N GLY A 66 -8.08 -14.43 -3.52
CA GLY A 66 -8.86 -14.30 -2.28
C GLY A 66 -9.28 -12.86 -1.94
N GLY A 67 -8.91 -11.89 -2.78
CA GLY A 67 -9.36 -10.51 -2.65
C GLY A 67 -10.81 -10.29 -3.11
N THR A 68 -11.22 -9.03 -3.18
CA THR A 68 -12.59 -8.66 -3.58
C THR A 68 -12.73 -8.48 -5.10
N GLY A 69 -11.62 -8.29 -5.81
CA GLY A 69 -11.56 -7.87 -7.20
C GLY A 69 -11.73 -6.36 -7.39
N CYS A 70 -12.11 -5.62 -6.35
CA CYS A 70 -12.34 -4.17 -6.42
C CYS A 70 -11.49 -3.36 -5.43
N ASN A 71 -10.98 -4.01 -4.38
CA ASN A 71 -10.15 -3.40 -3.36
C ASN A 71 -8.79 -4.13 -3.30
N PRO A 72 -7.67 -3.46 -3.60
CA PRO A 72 -7.56 -2.05 -4.01
C PRO A 72 -8.14 -1.77 -5.42
N PRO A 73 -8.50 -0.51 -5.74
CA PRO A 73 -8.93 -0.13 -7.08
C PRO A 73 -7.74 -0.20 -8.04
N TRP A 74 -8.03 -0.49 -9.31
CA TRP A 74 -7.03 -0.53 -10.37
C TRP A 74 -7.70 -0.24 -11.72
N GLY A 75 -6.95 0.28 -12.68
CA GLY A 75 -7.47 0.54 -14.03
C GLY A 75 -8.68 1.47 -14.04
N PHE A 76 -8.46 2.75 -13.77
CA PHE A 76 -9.50 3.78 -13.84
C PHE A 76 -10.21 3.78 -15.20
N LEU A 77 -11.53 3.84 -15.17
CA LEU A 77 -12.39 3.86 -16.36
C LEU A 77 -13.03 5.22 -16.60
N GLY A 78 -13.39 5.95 -15.54
CA GLY A 78 -14.01 7.26 -15.68
C GLY A 78 -14.68 7.79 -14.42
N ASP A 79 -15.13 9.04 -14.51
CA ASP A 79 -15.82 9.76 -13.44
C ASP A 79 -17.29 9.38 -13.34
N THR A 80 -17.88 8.95 -14.45
CA THR A 80 -19.26 8.52 -14.56
C THR A 80 -19.36 7.20 -15.32
N ILE A 81 -20.49 6.51 -15.20
CA ILE A 81 -20.70 5.25 -15.92
C ILE A 81 -20.74 5.44 -17.44
N ALA A 82 -21.11 6.64 -17.91
CA ALA A 82 -21.16 6.98 -19.33
C ALA A 82 -19.77 7.09 -19.96
N ASP A 83 -18.72 7.28 -19.15
CA ASP A 83 -17.33 7.33 -19.61
C ASP A 83 -16.77 5.92 -19.88
N VAL A 84 -17.45 4.87 -19.40
CA VAL A 84 -17.00 3.48 -19.59
C VAL A 84 -17.17 3.09 -21.06
N GLY A 85 -16.07 2.66 -21.67
CA GLY A 85 -16.06 2.22 -23.06
C GLY A 85 -17.11 1.14 -23.34
N GLY A 86 -17.94 1.38 -24.35
CA GLY A 86 -19.04 0.47 -24.73
C GLY A 86 -20.32 0.62 -23.92
N TYR A 87 -20.41 1.64 -23.05
CA TYR A 87 -21.64 1.96 -22.33
C TYR A 87 -22.84 2.12 -23.27
N CYS A 88 -23.91 1.39 -22.96
CA CYS A 88 -25.22 1.52 -23.58
C CYS A 88 -26.27 1.38 -22.48
N CYS A 89 -27.34 2.16 -22.55
CA CYS A 89 -28.63 2.01 -21.88
C CYS A 89 -29.63 2.81 -22.75
#